data_AF-A0A248TNK5-F1
#
_entry.id   AF-A0A248TNK5-F1
#
_cell.length_a   1.000
_cell.length_b   1.000
_cell.length_c   1.000
_cell.angle_alpha   90.00
_cell.angle_beta   90.00
_cell.angle_gamma   90.00
#
_symmetry.space_group_name_H-M   'P 1'
#
loop_
_entity.id
_entity.type
_entity.pdbx_description
1 polymer ?
#
loop_
_entity_poly.entity_id
_entity_poly.type
_entity_poly.pdbx_seq_one_letter_code
_entity_poly.pdbx_strand_id
1 'polypeptide(L)'
;MEFPVIHTNFWDAMIAIPIVIIFTQMLKYFLGISKPFVPTVAILIGLIVSIFISHRGDLIAGVFMGYFYGYGAIGSYASLKTSLLYFRNKK
;
A
#
# COMPACT_ATOMS: atom_id res chain seq x y z
N MET A 1 -23.39 -7.25 -19.00
CA MET A 1 -22.60 -6.95 -17.79
C MET A 1 -21.84 -5.68 -18.11
N GLU A 2 -22.25 -4.55 -17.54
CA GLU A 2 -21.41 -3.35 -17.59
C GLU A 2 -20.20 -3.63 -16.70
N PHE A 3 -19.00 -3.48 -17.26
CA PHE A 3 -17.79 -3.51 -16.44
C PHE A 3 -17.89 -2.39 -15.41
N PRO A 4 -17.55 -2.64 -14.13
CA PRO A 4 -17.47 -1.56 -13.16
C PRO A 4 -16.50 -0.52 -13.70
N VAL A 5 -17.00 0.69 -13.95
CA VAL A 5 -16.17 1.81 -14.38
C VAL A 5 -15.38 2.24 -13.15
N ILE A 6 -14.19 1.66 -13.02
CA ILE A 6 -13.25 2.03 -11.97
C ILE A 6 -12.77 3.44 -12.31
N HIS A 7 -13.39 4.44 -11.68
CA HIS A 7 -12.77 5.74 -11.57
C HIS A 7 -11.57 5.58 -10.65
N THR A 8 -10.42 5.25 -11.23
CA THR A 8 -9.15 5.30 -10.53
C THR A 8 -8.93 6.77 -10.15
N ASN A 9 -9.39 7.16 -8.96
CA ASN A 9 -9.11 8.49 -8.46
C ASN A 9 -7.60 8.55 -8.32
N PHE A 10 -6.94 9.30 -9.20
CA PHE A 10 -5.51 9.58 -9.11
C PHE A 10 -5.14 10.04 -7.69
N TRP A 11 -6.04 10.81 -7.09
CA TRP A 11 -6.00 11.25 -5.70
C TRP A 11 -5.96 10.10 -4.68
N ASP A 12 -6.73 9.03 -4.91
CA ASP A 12 -6.75 7.87 -4.01
C ASP A 12 -5.40 7.17 -4.02
N ALA A 13 -4.81 6.92 -5.18
CA ALA A 13 -3.49 6.28 -5.26
C ALA A 13 -2.40 7.16 -4.62
N MET A 14 -2.41 8.46 -4.91
CA MET A 14 -1.42 9.41 -4.40
C MET A 14 -1.46 9.56 -2.88
N ILE A 15 -2.64 9.44 -2.26
CA ILE A 15 -2.82 9.57 -0.81
C ILE A 15 -2.74 8.20 -0.10
N ALA A 16 -3.37 7.16 -0.63
CA ALA A 16 -3.44 5.85 0.00
C ALA A 16 -2.07 5.17 0.08
N ILE A 17 -1.21 5.29 -0.94
CA ILE A 17 0.11 4.66 -0.94
C ILE A 17 0.99 5.19 0.21
N PRO A 18 1.21 6.52 0.37
CA PRO A 18 1.93 7.06 1.53
C PRO A 18 1.31 6.67 2.87
N ILE A 19 -0.03 6.65 2.98
CA ILE A 19 -0.73 6.21 4.19
C ILE A 19 -0.38 4.76 4.52
N VAL A 20 -0.47 3.85 3.55
CA VAL A 20 -0.10 2.43 3.74
C VAL A 20 1.37 2.31 4.16
N ILE A 21 2.29 3.09 3.59
CA ILE A 21 3.70 3.11 4.01
C ILE A 21 3.83 3.56 5.47
N ILE A 22 3.18 4.65 5.87
CA ILE A 22 3.26 5.17 7.25
C ILE A 22 2.72 4.13 8.24
N PHE A 23 1.52 3.61 8.01
CA PHE A 23 0.90 2.63 8.89
C PHE A 23 1.69 1.32 8.97
N THR A 24 2.23 0.83 7.85
CA THR A 24 3.08 -0.39 7.87
C THR A 24 4.35 -0.20 8.67
N GLN A 25 5.03 0.94 8.54
CA GLN A 25 6.23 1.20 9.34
C GLN A 25 5.90 1.41 10.82
N MET A 26 4.79 2.07 11.13
CA MET A 26 4.31 2.20 12.51
C MET A 26 4.03 0.82 13.12
N LEU A 27 3.22 -0.01 12.47
CA LEU A 27 2.90 -1.35 12.97
C LEU A 27 4.15 -2.22 13.11
N LYS A 28 5.07 -2.16 12.14
CA LYS A 28 6.35 -2.86 12.23
C LYS A 28 7.15 -2.44 13.47
N TYR A 29 7.17 -1.14 13.79
CA TYR A 29 7.88 -0.63 14.97
C TYR A 29 7.18 -1.01 16.28
N PHE A 30 5.87 -0.81 16.39
CA PHE A 30 5.13 -1.05 17.63
C PHE A 30 4.87 -2.53 17.93
N LEU A 31 4.64 -3.36 16.90
CA LEU A 31 4.31 -4.78 17.06
C LEU A 31 5.51 -5.71 16.83
N GLY A 32 6.71 -5.17 16.56
CA GLY A 32 7.92 -5.97 16.36
C GLY A 32 7.83 -6.92 15.16
N ILE A 33 7.09 -6.55 14.11
CA ILE A 33 6.83 -7.41 12.96
C ILE A 33 8.14 -7.75 12.25
N SER A 34 8.39 -9.05 12.05
CA SER A 34 9.59 -9.48 11.36
C SER A 34 9.59 -9.01 9.89
N LYS A 35 10.78 -8.66 9.38
CA LYS A 35 10.95 -8.04 8.05
C LYS A 35 10.25 -8.79 6.91
N PRO A 36 10.22 -10.15 6.87
CA PRO A 36 9.52 -10.89 5.82
C PRO A 36 8.01 -10.67 5.77
N PHE A 37 7.37 -10.32 6.89
CA PHE A 37 5.91 -10.11 6.95
C PHE A 37 5.47 -8.68 6.68
N VAL A 38 6.40 -7.72 6.58
CA VAL A 38 6.08 -6.32 6.29
C VAL A 38 5.29 -6.15 4.98
N PRO A 39 5.61 -6.85 3.87
CA PRO A 39 4.81 -6.80 2.65
C PRO A 39 3.38 -7.31 2.84
N THR A 40 3.19 -8.41 3.60
CA THR A 40 1.86 -8.94 3.90
C THR A 40 1.01 -7.92 4.66
N VAL A 41 1.62 -7.25 5.64
CA VAL A 41 0.97 -6.19 6.42
C VAL A 41 0.61 -4.99 5.52
N ALA A 42 1.45 -4.64 4.55
CA ALA A 42 1.15 -3.59 3.58
C ALA A 42 -0.08 -3.91 2.72
N ILE A 43 -0.19 -5.15 2.24
CA ILE A 43 -1.35 -5.60 1.47
C ILE A 43 -2.61 -5.57 2.34
N LEU A 44 -2.54 -6.07 3.58
CA LEU A 44 -3.68 -6.05 4.50
C LEU A 44 -4.18 -4.63 4.77
N ILE A 45 -3.27 -3.68 5.02
CA ILE A 45 -3.66 -2.28 5.21
C ILE A 45 -4.25 -1.69 3.92
N GLY A 46 -3.63 -1.96 2.76
CA GLY A 46 -4.14 -1.51 1.47
C GLY A 46 -5.56 -1.99 1.18
N LEU A 47 -5.84 -3.26 1.47
CA LEU A 47 -7.17 -3.86 1.36
C LEU A 47 -8.17 -3.20 2.34
N ILE A 48 -7.78 -3.00 3.61
CA ILE A 48 -8.64 -2.34 4.60
C ILE A 48 -8.98 -0.91 4.14
N VAL A 49 -7.98 -0.12 3.75
CA VAL A 49 -8.18 1.26 3.29
C VAL A 49 -9.07 1.28 2.06
N SER A 50 -8.82 0.42 1.08
CA SER A 50 -9.58 0.44 -0.17
C SER A 50 -11.03 -0.03 -0.01
N ILE A 51 -11.26 -1.15 0.68
CA ILE A 51 -12.59 -1.75 0.84
C ILE A 51 -13.47 -0.86 1.73
N PHE A 52 -12.92 -0.33 2.83
CA PHE A 52 -13.71 0.40 3.82
C PHE A 52 -13.71 1.91 3.64
N ILE A 53 -12.86 2.49 2.79
CA ILE A 53 -12.79 3.96 2.61
C ILE A 53 -13.01 4.34 1.14
N SER A 54 -12.16 3.87 0.23
CA SER A 54 -12.19 4.33 -1.18
C SER A 54 -13.36 3.79 -1.99
N HIS A 55 -13.67 2.50 -1.88
CA HIS A 55 -14.63 1.82 -2.76
C HIS A 55 -15.78 1.19 -1.98
N ARG A 56 -16.41 1.99 -1.10
CA ARG A 56 -17.60 1.56 -0.37
C ARG A 56 -18.72 1.23 -1.35
N GLY A 57 -19.17 -0.03 -1.36
CA GLY A 57 -20.27 -0.48 -2.20
C GLY A 57 -19.85 -1.27 -3.45
N ASP A 58 -18.56 -1.31 -3.79
CA ASP A 58 -18.02 -2.20 -4.84
C ASP A 58 -16.82 -2.99 -4.29
N LEU A 59 -17.10 -4.24 -3.90
CA LEU A 59 -16.09 -5.12 -3.33
C LEU A 59 -14.99 -5.47 -4.34
N ILE A 60 -15.34 -5.62 -5.61
CA ILE A 60 -14.38 -6.02 -6.66
C ILE A 60 -13.39 -4.87 -6.89
N ALA A 61 -13.90 -3.64 -7.05
CA ALA A 61 -13.07 -2.45 -7.17
C ALA A 61 -12.23 -2.22 -5.90
N GLY A 62 -12.82 -2.40 -4.72
CA GLY A 62 -12.14 -2.27 -3.44
C GLY A 62 -10.98 -3.24 -3.28
N VAL A 63 -11.17 -4.52 -3.62
CA VAL A 63 -10.10 -5.51 -3.55
C VAL A 63 -8.99 -5.20 -4.57
N PHE A 64 -9.35 -4.91 -5.81
CA PHE A 64 -8.38 -4.60 -6.87
C PHE A 64 -7.52 -3.38 -6.49
N MET A 65 -8.16 -2.28 -6.09
CA MET A 65 -7.48 -1.05 -5.68
C MET A 65 -6.71 -1.24 -4.36
N GLY A 66 -7.15 -2.11 -3.46
CA GLY A 66 -6.44 -2.41 -2.23
C GLY A 66 -5.11 -3.12 -2.47
N TYR A 67 -5.09 -4.09 -3.39
CA TYR A 67 -3.83 -4.69 -3.86
C TYR A 67 -2.95 -3.64 -4.55
N PHE A 68 -3.52 -2.77 -5.37
CA PHE A 68 -2.78 -1.68 -6.02
C PHE A 68 -2.08 -0.78 -4.98
N TYR A 69 -2.79 -0.36 -3.93
CA TYR A 69 -2.20 0.45 -2.85
C TYR A 69 -1.11 -0.31 -2.08
N GLY A 70 -1.36 -1.59 -1.75
CA GLY A 70 -0.41 -2.43 -1.04
C GLY A 70 0.89 -2.65 -1.82
N TYR A 71 0.79 -3.03 -3.09
CA TYR A 71 1.96 -3.22 -3.96
C TYR A 71 2.68 -1.91 -4.27
N GLY A 72 1.94 -0.82 -4.48
CA GLY A 72 2.51 0.51 -4.61
C GLY A 72 3.35 0.90 -3.40
N ALA A 73 2.83 0.67 -2.18
CA ALA A 73 3.56 0.93 -0.94
C ALA A 73 4.83 0.09 -0.81
N ILE A 74 4.76 -1.22 -1.11
CA ILE A 74 5.92 -2.11 -1.09
C ILE A 74 6.99 -1.64 -2.08
N GLY A 75 6.60 -1.36 -3.33
CA GLY A 75 7.50 -0.92 -4.39
C GLY A 75 8.15 0.43 -4.09
N SER A 76 7.37 1.43 -3.68
CA SER A 76 7.87 2.75 -3.29
C SER A 76 8.83 2.68 -2.10
N TYR A 77 8.52 1.87 -1.07
CA TYR A 77 9.42 1.68 0.06
C TYR A 77 10.73 1.00 -0.36
N ALA A 78 10.66 -0.05 -1.19
CA ALA A 78 11.83 -0.77 -1.67
C ALA A 78 12.73 0.12 -2.54
N SER A 79 12.13 0.90 -3.44
CA SER A 79 12.83 1.88 -4.27
C SER A 79 13.54 2.93 -3.41
N LEU A 80 12.80 3.60 -2.51
CA LEU A 80 13.35 4.62 -1.63
C LEU A 80 14.50 4.08 -0.76
N LYS A 81 14.30 2.90 -0.15
CA LYS A 81 15.33 2.26 0.68
C LYS A 81 16.59 1.97 -0.14
N THR A 82 16.44 1.42 -1.34
CA THR A 82 17.56 1.07 -2.22
C THR A 82 18.31 2.31 -2.66
N SER A 83 17.60 3.36 -3.11
CA SER A 83 18.20 4.64 -3.49
C SER A 83 18.95 5.28 -2.32
N LEU A 84 18.39 5.23 -1.11
CA LEU A 84 19.04 5.81 0.08
C LEU A 84 20.28 5.01 0.51
N LEU A 85 20.27 3.67 0.39
CA LEU A 85 21.44 2.84 0.66
C LEU A 85 22.56 3.12 -0.33
N TYR A 86 22.22 3.19 -1.62
CA TYR A 86 23.14 3.55 -2.69
C TYR A 86 23.77 4.92 -2.46
N PHE A 87 22.95 5.95 -2.19
CA PHE A 87 23.41 7.30 -1.90
C PHE A 87 24.37 7.35 -0.69
N ARG A 88 24.18 6.47 0.30
CA ARG A 88 25.01 6.39 1.51
C ARG A 88 26.25 5.50 1.36
N ASN A 89 26.55 5.01 0.16
CA ASN A 89 27.62 4.02 -0.10
C ASN A 89 27.52 2.77 0.78
N LYS A 90 26.31 2.42 1.24
CA LYS A 90 26.05 1.18 1.97
C LYS A 90 25.67 0.12 0.94
N LYS A 91 26.55 -0.85 0.72
CA LYS A 91 26.27 -2.04 -0.08
C LYS A 91 25.18 -2.90 0.58
#